data_AF-A0A4Y9Z1P0-F1
#
_entry.id   AF-A0A4Y9Z1P0-F1
#
_cell.length_a   1.000
_cell.length_b   1.000
_cell.length_c   1.000
_cell.angle_alpha   90.00
_cell.angle_beta   90.00
_cell.angle_gamma   90.00
#
_symmetry.space_group_name_H-M   'P 1'
#
loop_
_entity.id
_entity.type
_entity.pdbx_description
1 polymer ?
#
loop_
_entity_poly.entity_id
_entity_poly.type
_entity_poly.pdbx_seq_one_letter_code
_entity_poly.pdbx_strand_id
1 'polypeptide(L)'
;MPTVVVDHTSSSGSTQRLGDAGTSAYTNLTGTTLANGGSSFLAHSNTNGDGRGLDASGEPIVPDQFENLHNELKIANAIKDGAENMLQMPLTDALRMQVESELEAAKNKISAITSTIDTLLQRNLRVRYELDVDEVVKAVLPSLSDRSSKRSRATAYRLIRHSLVDFHSVERLKEQKLDWFLVKSLLRDSKYAVEKEQVIKLIRAIVEIGSEKRRPGAANARGAGAVPLSSAVMRALIAVAESLDDPFRLICLQTLTEILVIDIELMAKTGGIRCLLHALADGPPEISPLLASAFLHIVDCPSTRGYLRPGIDLEMALSGVTDAYGKGSEHVDRMRACTRVVTSMLRTWSGLMYFCIQDKLAIRSLIDGLRIPSLETREVILDMFFDLLNIRAPDWHQAFIAGRRLTIYGKSATSDQKELPPLPEQAQRPQVTVKLIDHFLGLLIQVLCGAGLLDALTCMLEESPVGSNLSRKAVLLMAEILQMSNRVLPLSIAAQIQVAIPLN
;
A
#
# COMPACT_ATOMS: atom_id res chain seq x y z
N MET A 1 -38.53 15.33 -49.22
CA MET A 1 -39.91 14.80 -49.25
C MET A 1 -39.92 13.44 -48.56
N PRO A 2 -40.53 13.29 -47.38
CA PRO A 2 -40.80 14.29 -46.33
C PRO A 2 -40.08 13.89 -45.00
N THR A 3 -39.56 14.74 -44.11
CA THR A 3 -40.12 15.86 -43.32
C THR A 3 -41.48 15.59 -42.69
N VAL A 4 -41.50 15.25 -41.41
CA VAL A 4 -42.59 15.64 -40.51
C VAL A 4 -42.00 16.27 -39.25
N VAL A 5 -42.16 17.59 -39.22
CA VAL A 5 -42.11 18.51 -38.07
C VAL A 5 -43.51 18.50 -37.43
N VAL A 6 -43.64 19.19 -36.29
CA VAL A 6 -44.86 19.77 -35.68
C VAL A 6 -45.38 18.95 -34.49
N ASP A 7 -45.68 19.50 -33.31
CA ASP A 7 -45.27 20.71 -32.57
C ASP A 7 -46.07 20.69 -31.24
N HIS A 8 -45.59 21.47 -30.27
CA HIS A 8 -46.32 22.22 -29.22
C HIS A 8 -47.38 21.51 -28.35
N THR A 9 -47.30 21.59 -27.02
CA THR A 9 -47.74 22.73 -26.18
C THR A 9 -47.42 22.36 -24.71
N SER A 10 -46.68 23.12 -23.89
CA SER A 10 -46.95 24.41 -23.22
C SER A 10 -48.17 24.45 -22.28
N SER A 11 -47.94 24.37 -20.96
CA SER A 11 -48.59 25.15 -19.88
C SER A 11 -47.95 24.71 -18.54
N SER A 12 -47.16 25.51 -17.81
CA SER A 12 -47.35 26.80 -17.13
C SER A 12 -47.88 26.67 -15.68
N GLY A 13 -47.09 27.23 -14.74
CA GLY A 13 -47.52 27.67 -13.40
C GLY A 13 -47.24 26.66 -12.27
N SER A 14 -46.75 27.01 -11.08
CA SER A 14 -46.49 28.33 -10.48
C SER A 14 -45.67 28.13 -9.20
N THR A 15 -44.76 29.08 -8.93
CA THR A 15 -44.42 29.67 -7.63
C THR A 15 -44.71 28.89 -6.33
N GLN A 16 -43.66 28.69 -5.51
CA GLN A 16 -43.67 29.14 -4.11
C GLN A 16 -42.25 29.37 -3.58
N ARG A 17 -41.99 30.62 -3.17
CA ARG A 17 -40.90 31.02 -2.29
C ARG A 17 -41.35 30.80 -0.85
N LEU A 18 -40.48 30.25 -0.01
CA LEU A 18 -40.32 30.63 1.40
C LEU A 18 -38.91 30.21 1.82
N GLY A 19 -38.13 31.19 2.26
CA GLY A 19 -36.82 30.94 2.85
C GLY A 19 -36.95 30.52 4.31
N ASP A 20 -35.93 29.87 4.83
CA ASP A 20 -35.40 30.27 6.12
C ASP A 20 -33.91 29.94 6.24
N ALA A 21 -33.24 30.76 7.03
CA ALA A 21 -31.81 30.77 7.29
C ALA A 21 -31.36 29.54 8.11
N GLY A 22 -30.16 29.06 7.83
CA GLY A 22 -29.56 27.92 8.53
C GLY A 22 -28.07 27.84 8.29
N THR A 23 -27.34 28.76 8.91
CA THR A 23 -25.89 28.89 9.00
C THR A 23 -25.19 27.53 9.26
N SER A 24 -24.44 27.01 8.28
CA SER A 24 -23.52 25.89 8.52
C SER A 24 -22.16 26.44 8.95
N ALA A 25 -21.90 26.35 10.25
CA ALA A 25 -20.63 26.73 10.85
C ALA A 25 -19.56 25.68 10.50
N TYR A 26 -18.51 26.15 9.83
CA TYR A 26 -17.22 25.49 9.75
C TYR A 26 -16.59 25.47 11.15
N THR A 27 -16.38 24.28 11.72
CA THR A 27 -15.46 24.11 12.85
C THR A 27 -14.15 23.52 12.37
N ASN A 28 -13.15 24.41 12.32
CA ASN A 28 -11.73 24.07 12.29
C ASN A 28 -11.36 23.30 13.56
N LEU A 29 -10.69 22.15 13.41
CA LEU A 29 -9.87 21.57 14.47
C LEU A 29 -8.46 21.36 13.94
N THR A 30 -7.61 22.30 14.32
CA THR A 30 -6.16 22.30 14.14
C THR A 30 -5.48 21.38 15.14
N GLY A 31 -4.60 20.51 14.64
CA GLY A 31 -3.22 20.34 15.12
C GLY A 31 -3.00 19.62 16.45
N THR A 32 -2.52 18.37 16.38
CA THR A 32 -1.47 17.88 17.27
C THR A 32 -0.55 16.91 16.54
N THR A 33 0.72 17.32 16.47
CA THR A 33 1.90 16.61 15.97
C THR A 33 2.29 15.49 16.95
N LEU A 34 2.53 14.28 16.46
CA LEU A 34 3.24 13.24 17.22
C LEU A 34 4.52 12.86 16.50
N ALA A 35 5.62 13.24 17.15
CA ALA A 35 6.98 12.96 16.76
C ALA A 35 7.40 11.54 17.19
N ASN A 36 8.20 10.96 16.31
CA ASN A 36 8.91 9.69 16.43
C ASN A 36 9.97 9.78 17.55
N GLY A 37 10.14 8.74 18.35
CA GLY A 37 11.17 8.68 19.39
C GLY A 37 11.45 7.24 19.83
N GLY A 38 12.52 6.67 19.27
CA GLY A 38 12.99 5.32 19.55
C GLY A 38 13.51 5.15 20.99
N SER A 39 13.22 4.00 21.57
CA SER A 39 13.72 3.58 22.87
C SER A 39 15.12 2.99 22.75
N SER A 40 16.12 3.82 23.08
CA SER A 40 17.48 3.40 23.37
C SER A 40 17.61 2.92 24.83
N PHE A 41 18.29 1.79 24.98
CA PHE A 41 18.94 1.29 26.19
C PHE A 41 19.45 2.37 27.14
N LEU A 42 19.12 2.27 28.43
CA LEU A 42 20.04 2.60 29.53
C LEU A 42 19.74 1.73 30.75
N ALA A 43 20.80 1.06 31.21
CA ALA A 43 20.89 0.36 32.49
C ALA A 43 20.76 1.36 33.65
N HIS A 44 20.11 0.95 34.74
CA HIS A 44 20.25 1.61 36.04
C HIS A 44 20.55 0.60 37.15
N SER A 45 21.49 1.05 37.96
CA SER A 45 22.30 0.39 38.98
C SER A 45 21.57 0.16 40.30
N ASN A 46 22.03 -0.88 41.00
CA ASN A 46 21.81 -1.20 42.41
C ASN A 46 21.86 0.00 43.36
N THR A 47 20.94 0.00 44.33
CA THR A 47 21.21 0.44 45.71
C THR A 47 20.42 -0.43 46.71
N ASN A 48 21.14 -0.93 47.72
CA ASN A 48 20.71 -1.78 48.83
C ASN A 48 19.66 -1.13 49.76
N GLY A 49 18.89 -1.97 50.45
CA GLY A 49 18.14 -1.61 51.66
C GLY A 49 17.41 -2.82 52.27
N ASP A 50 17.86 -3.25 53.45
CA ASP A 50 17.48 -4.42 54.25
C ASP A 50 15.99 -4.53 54.66
N GLY A 51 15.56 -5.76 55.01
CA GLY A 51 14.55 -5.95 56.06
C GLY A 51 13.54 -7.10 55.89
N ARG A 52 13.92 -8.28 56.40
CA ARG A 52 13.13 -9.48 56.80
C ARG A 52 11.59 -9.34 56.94
N GLY A 53 10.86 -10.36 56.46
CA GLY A 53 9.67 -10.90 57.14
C GLY A 53 8.57 -11.56 56.28
N LEU A 54 8.55 -12.89 56.28
CA LEU A 54 7.38 -13.80 56.29
C LEU A 54 6.54 -14.03 54.99
N ASP A 55 6.65 -15.27 54.51
CA ASP A 55 5.62 -16.19 54.00
C ASP A 55 4.72 -15.80 52.82
N ALA A 56 4.88 -16.50 51.68
CA ALA A 56 3.91 -17.49 51.18
C ALA A 56 4.23 -17.92 49.73
N SER A 57 4.46 -19.24 49.55
CA SER A 57 4.22 -20.05 48.35
C SER A 57 3.96 -19.35 47.01
N GLY A 58 4.95 -19.32 46.13
CA GLY A 58 4.76 -19.20 44.68
C GLY A 58 5.00 -20.56 44.03
N GLU A 59 4.01 -21.45 44.07
CA GLU A 59 4.02 -22.75 43.38
C GLU A 59 4.12 -22.59 41.84
N PRO A 60 4.74 -23.54 41.13
CA PRO A 60 4.73 -23.61 39.67
C PRO A 60 3.40 -24.26 39.19
N ILE A 61 2.27 -23.58 39.31
CA ILE A 61 0.93 -24.17 39.06
C ILE A 61 0.58 -24.29 37.55
N VAL A 62 1.37 -23.67 36.67
CA VAL A 62 1.00 -23.48 35.26
C VAL A 62 1.23 -24.70 34.34
N PRO A 63 2.33 -25.49 34.47
CA PRO A 63 2.56 -26.67 33.62
C PRO A 63 1.47 -27.74 33.83
N ASP A 64 1.16 -28.05 35.09
CA ASP A 64 0.17 -29.08 35.46
C ASP A 64 -1.23 -28.75 34.93
N GLN A 65 -1.64 -27.48 34.96
CA GLN A 65 -2.92 -27.06 34.39
C GLN A 65 -2.97 -27.24 32.86
N PHE A 66 -1.86 -26.96 32.17
CA PHE A 66 -1.78 -27.16 30.73
C PHE A 66 -1.79 -28.66 30.37
N GLU A 67 -1.00 -29.49 31.06
CA GLU A 67 -0.96 -30.93 30.82
C GLU A 67 -2.33 -31.59 31.08
N ASN A 68 -3.03 -31.17 32.13
CA ASN A 68 -4.38 -31.63 32.43
C ASN A 68 -5.36 -31.26 31.31
N LEU A 69 -5.34 -30.01 30.82
CA LEU A 69 -6.18 -29.59 29.70
C LEU A 69 -5.80 -30.30 28.39
N HIS A 70 -4.53 -30.58 28.17
CA HIS A 70 -4.05 -31.33 27.01
C HIS A 70 -4.53 -32.80 27.04
N ASN A 71 -4.48 -33.44 28.21
CA ASN A 71 -5.01 -34.79 28.41
C ASN A 71 -6.54 -34.83 28.27
N GLU A 72 -7.24 -33.82 28.79
CA GLU A 72 -8.69 -33.67 28.58
C GLU A 72 -9.05 -33.48 27.10
N LEU A 73 -8.22 -32.75 26.34
CA LEU A 73 -8.39 -32.57 24.90
C LEU A 73 -8.21 -33.90 24.14
N LYS A 74 -7.20 -34.71 24.51
CA LYS A 74 -6.98 -36.06 23.94
C LYS A 74 -8.19 -36.96 24.19
N ILE A 75 -8.71 -36.99 25.42
CA ILE A 75 -9.88 -37.79 25.79
C ILE A 75 -11.12 -37.31 25.02
N ALA A 76 -11.35 -36.00 24.94
CA ALA A 76 -12.49 -35.43 24.23
C ALA A 76 -12.45 -35.74 22.72
N ASN A 77 -11.26 -35.74 22.10
CA ASN A 77 -11.09 -36.17 20.71
C ASN A 77 -11.37 -37.67 20.54
N ALA A 78 -10.93 -38.53 21.45
CA ALA A 78 -11.23 -39.96 21.40
C ALA A 78 -12.73 -40.26 21.53
N ILE A 79 -13.45 -39.53 22.40
CA ILE A 79 -14.91 -39.63 22.55
C ILE A 79 -15.60 -39.19 21.25
N LYS A 80 -15.14 -38.08 20.66
CA LYS A 80 -15.67 -37.60 19.37
C LYS A 80 -15.48 -38.67 18.28
N ASP A 81 -14.29 -39.23 18.13
CA ASP A 81 -14.00 -40.24 17.11
C ASP A 81 -14.81 -41.53 17.34
N GLY A 82 -14.99 -41.94 18.60
CA GLY A 82 -15.87 -43.04 18.98
C GLY A 82 -17.33 -42.80 18.56
N ALA A 83 -17.86 -41.60 18.83
CA ALA A 83 -19.22 -41.23 18.45
C ALA A 83 -19.40 -41.15 16.91
N GLU A 84 -18.41 -40.63 16.17
CA GLU A 84 -18.46 -40.59 14.70
C GLU A 84 -18.43 -41.98 14.06
N ASN A 85 -17.70 -42.93 14.67
CA ASN A 85 -17.66 -44.32 14.21
C ASN A 85 -18.96 -45.05 14.50
N MET A 86 -19.58 -44.81 15.67
CA MET A 86 -20.88 -45.39 16.01
C MET A 86 -21.98 -44.94 15.03
N LEU A 87 -21.96 -43.68 14.59
CA LEU A 87 -22.92 -43.15 13.61
C LEU A 87 -22.81 -43.75 12.20
N GLN A 88 -21.74 -44.48 11.90
CA GLN A 88 -21.58 -45.22 10.64
C GLN A 88 -22.19 -46.63 10.69
N MET A 89 -22.59 -47.10 11.88
CA MET A 89 -23.24 -48.40 12.08
C MET A 89 -24.77 -48.23 12.02
N PRO A 90 -25.53 -49.28 11.64
CA PRO A 90 -26.98 -49.24 11.71
C PRO A 90 -27.42 -49.13 13.18
N LEU A 91 -27.98 -47.98 13.53
CA LEU A 91 -28.46 -47.64 14.87
C LEU A 91 -29.97 -47.38 14.84
N THR A 92 -30.65 -47.68 15.93
CA THR A 92 -32.05 -47.27 16.16
C THR A 92 -32.13 -45.75 16.27
N ASP A 93 -33.22 -45.13 15.79
CA ASP A 93 -33.36 -43.66 15.74
C ASP A 93 -33.15 -42.96 17.10
N ALA A 94 -33.58 -43.59 18.20
CA ALA A 94 -33.36 -43.07 19.55
C ALA A 94 -31.87 -43.07 19.97
N LEU A 95 -31.14 -44.14 19.64
CA LEU A 95 -29.70 -44.25 19.91
C LEU A 95 -28.90 -43.30 19.03
N ARG A 96 -29.34 -43.10 17.78
CA ARG A 96 -28.73 -42.14 16.86
C ARG A 96 -28.83 -40.72 17.38
N MET A 97 -30.00 -40.28 17.86
CA MET A 97 -30.16 -38.95 18.45
C MET A 97 -29.29 -38.75 19.69
N GLN A 98 -29.14 -39.78 20.53
CA GLN A 98 -28.28 -39.72 21.71
C GLN A 98 -26.79 -39.58 21.35
N VAL A 99 -26.32 -40.36 20.38
CA VAL A 99 -24.93 -40.29 19.90
C VAL A 99 -24.65 -38.95 19.21
N GLU A 100 -25.60 -38.39 18.45
CA GLU A 100 -25.49 -37.06 17.85
C GLU A 100 -25.41 -35.95 18.92
N SER A 101 -26.17 -36.08 20.02
CA SER A 101 -26.10 -35.13 21.14
C SER A 101 -24.76 -35.20 21.89
N GLU A 102 -24.23 -36.39 22.14
CA GLU A 102 -22.91 -36.59 22.77
C GLU A 102 -21.78 -36.08 21.86
N LEU A 103 -21.91 -36.27 20.55
CA LEU A 103 -20.98 -35.73 19.56
C LEU A 103 -20.96 -34.19 19.57
N GLU A 104 -22.12 -33.54 19.61
CA GLU A 104 -22.25 -32.08 19.75
C GLU A 104 -21.62 -31.59 21.07
N ALA A 105 -21.88 -32.28 22.19
CA ALA A 105 -21.30 -31.96 23.48
C ALA A 105 -19.77 -32.07 23.48
N ALA A 106 -19.22 -33.14 22.88
CA ALA A 106 -17.78 -33.34 22.73
C ALA A 106 -17.13 -32.23 21.87
N LYS A 107 -17.77 -31.83 20.75
CA LYS A 107 -17.29 -30.72 19.92
C LYS A 107 -17.27 -29.39 20.67
N ASN A 108 -18.30 -29.11 21.46
CA ASN A 108 -18.37 -27.89 22.28
C ASN A 108 -17.30 -27.90 23.37
N LYS A 109 -17.07 -29.06 24.02
CA LYS A 109 -16.01 -29.25 25.02
C LYS A 109 -14.62 -29.05 24.42
N ILE A 110 -14.34 -29.61 23.23
CA ILE A 110 -13.09 -29.39 22.50
C ILE A 110 -12.91 -27.90 22.21
N SER A 111 -13.93 -27.21 21.70
CA SER A 111 -13.84 -25.77 21.43
C SER A 111 -13.57 -24.93 22.68
N ALA A 112 -14.14 -25.32 23.82
CA ALA A 112 -13.93 -24.64 25.10
C ALA A 112 -12.50 -24.85 25.60
N ILE A 113 -12.00 -26.09 25.56
CA ILE A 113 -10.63 -26.44 25.97
C ILE A 113 -9.59 -25.76 25.06
N THR A 114 -9.80 -25.76 23.75
CA THR A 114 -8.91 -25.05 22.81
C THR A 114 -8.87 -23.55 23.12
N SER A 115 -10.01 -22.96 23.50
CA SER A 115 -10.07 -21.54 23.87
C SER A 115 -9.40 -21.25 25.21
N THR A 116 -9.52 -22.12 26.21
CA THR A 116 -8.84 -21.92 27.51
C THR A 116 -7.33 -22.07 27.35
N ILE A 117 -6.88 -23.09 26.62
CA ILE A 117 -5.46 -23.27 26.28
C ILE A 117 -4.92 -22.03 25.58
N ASP A 118 -5.63 -21.51 24.58
CA ASP A 118 -5.24 -20.27 23.89
C ASP A 118 -5.08 -19.08 24.88
N THR A 119 -6.04 -18.87 25.78
CA THR A 119 -5.92 -17.81 26.79
C THR A 119 -4.74 -18.01 27.75
N LEU A 120 -4.40 -19.25 28.09
CA LEU A 120 -3.25 -19.56 28.94
C LEU A 120 -1.93 -19.28 28.20
N LEU A 121 -1.84 -19.62 26.92
CA LEU A 121 -0.66 -19.32 26.10
C LEU A 121 -0.49 -17.82 25.83
N GLN A 122 -1.57 -17.05 25.81
CA GLN A 122 -1.49 -15.60 25.73
C GLN A 122 -0.93 -14.96 27.00
N ARG A 123 -1.28 -15.50 28.17
CA ARG A 123 -0.87 -14.95 29.46
C ARG A 123 0.53 -15.39 29.86
N ASN A 124 0.94 -16.60 29.47
CA ASN A 124 2.19 -17.21 29.90
C ASN A 124 3.11 -17.50 28.69
N LEU A 125 4.00 -16.54 28.39
CA LEU A 125 4.93 -16.65 27.26
C LEU A 125 5.94 -17.79 27.40
N ARG A 126 6.32 -18.15 28.63
CA ARG A 126 7.29 -19.23 28.90
C ARG A 126 6.78 -20.61 28.49
N VAL A 127 5.49 -20.87 28.71
CA VAL A 127 4.85 -22.16 28.38
C VAL A 127 4.97 -22.44 26.89
N ARG A 128 4.97 -21.42 26.03
CA ARG A 128 5.06 -21.61 24.57
C ARG A 128 6.34 -22.32 24.11
N TYR A 129 7.43 -22.18 24.86
CA TYR A 129 8.72 -22.83 24.54
C TYR A 129 8.75 -24.31 24.94
N GLU A 130 7.87 -24.72 25.84
CA GLU A 130 7.78 -26.11 26.33
C GLU A 130 6.78 -26.95 25.52
N LEU A 131 6.08 -26.33 24.56
CA LEU A 131 5.07 -26.99 23.73
C LEU A 131 5.69 -27.66 22.52
N ASP A 132 5.31 -28.92 22.31
CA ASP A 132 5.53 -29.56 21.02
C ASP A 132 4.42 -29.18 20.03
N VAL A 133 4.80 -28.47 18.96
CA VAL A 133 3.91 -28.03 17.89
C VAL A 133 3.18 -29.23 17.28
N ASP A 134 3.84 -30.37 17.14
CA ASP A 134 3.27 -31.57 16.54
C ASP A 134 2.09 -32.12 17.34
N GLU A 135 2.20 -32.14 18.67
CA GLU A 135 1.14 -32.61 19.54
C GLU A 135 -0.06 -31.66 19.51
N VAL A 136 0.20 -30.35 19.53
CA VAL A 136 -0.84 -29.32 19.44
C VAL A 136 -1.58 -29.45 18.10
N VAL A 137 -0.85 -29.57 16.99
CA VAL A 137 -1.45 -29.70 15.66
C VAL A 137 -2.27 -30.97 15.55
N LYS A 138 -1.76 -32.12 16.01
CA LYS A 138 -2.52 -33.39 16.01
C LYS A 138 -3.80 -33.31 16.83
N ALA A 139 -3.76 -32.66 17.99
CA ALA A 139 -4.93 -32.51 18.85
C ALA A 139 -5.99 -31.57 18.24
N VAL A 140 -5.56 -30.59 17.46
CA VAL A 140 -6.42 -29.56 16.87
C VAL A 140 -6.89 -29.93 15.47
N LEU A 141 -6.19 -30.82 14.76
CA LEU A 141 -6.50 -31.23 13.38
C LEU A 141 -7.98 -31.64 13.17
N PRO A 142 -8.63 -32.41 14.06
CA PRO A 142 -10.04 -32.78 13.90
C PRO A 142 -10.99 -31.57 13.93
N SER A 143 -10.60 -30.50 14.62
CA SER A 143 -11.38 -29.26 14.71
C SER A 143 -11.29 -28.42 13.43
N LEU A 144 -10.28 -28.63 12.57
CA LEU A 144 -10.14 -27.99 11.25
C LEU A 144 -11.05 -28.59 10.17
N SER A 145 -11.73 -29.70 10.47
CA SER A 145 -12.65 -30.35 9.53
C SER A 145 -13.90 -29.51 9.19
N ASP A 146 -14.57 -29.85 8.09
CA ASP A 146 -15.82 -29.20 7.67
C ASP A 146 -16.97 -29.44 8.63
N ARG A 147 -16.91 -30.53 9.42
CA ARG A 147 -17.90 -30.92 10.42
C ARG A 147 -17.88 -30.03 11.66
N SER A 148 -16.87 -29.18 11.78
CA SER A 148 -16.69 -28.26 12.90
C SER A 148 -17.33 -26.91 12.61
N SER A 149 -17.67 -26.18 13.68
CA SER A 149 -18.18 -24.82 13.53
C SER A 149 -17.10 -23.86 13.02
N LYS A 150 -17.51 -22.75 12.39
CA LYS A 150 -16.59 -21.70 11.93
C LYS A 150 -15.74 -21.10 13.07
N ARG A 151 -16.31 -21.03 14.28
CA ARG A 151 -15.60 -20.56 15.49
C ARG A 151 -14.54 -21.57 15.94
N SER A 152 -14.86 -22.86 15.93
CA SER A 152 -13.92 -23.92 16.28
C SER A 152 -12.70 -23.92 15.35
N ARG A 153 -12.90 -23.80 14.02
CA ARG A 153 -11.79 -23.66 13.07
C ARG A 153 -10.96 -22.39 13.28
N ALA A 154 -11.60 -21.26 13.59
CA ALA A 154 -10.87 -20.03 13.89
C ALA A 154 -10.00 -20.17 15.15
N THR A 155 -10.55 -20.72 16.23
CA THR A 155 -9.80 -20.96 17.48
C THR A 155 -8.65 -21.95 17.26
N ALA A 156 -8.86 -22.97 16.43
CA ALA A 156 -7.84 -23.92 16.03
C ALA A 156 -6.63 -23.25 15.36
N TYR A 157 -6.86 -22.45 14.31
CA TYR A 157 -5.78 -21.69 13.66
C TYR A 157 -5.11 -20.69 14.60
N ARG A 158 -5.88 -20.05 15.48
CA ARG A 158 -5.36 -19.14 16.50
C ARG A 158 -4.45 -19.84 17.50
N LEU A 159 -4.82 -21.05 17.94
CA LEU A 159 -3.99 -21.85 18.85
C LEU A 159 -2.68 -22.26 18.17
N ILE A 160 -2.75 -22.77 16.93
CA ILE A 160 -1.57 -23.11 16.13
C ILE A 160 -0.65 -21.89 15.97
N ARG A 161 -1.21 -20.69 15.76
CA ARG A 161 -0.41 -19.47 15.68
C ARG A 161 0.33 -19.18 16.99
N HIS A 162 -0.31 -19.35 18.14
CA HIS A 162 0.32 -19.07 19.43
C HIS A 162 1.30 -20.14 19.90
N SER A 163 1.30 -21.33 19.28
CA SER A 163 2.37 -22.31 19.46
C SER A 163 3.62 -22.00 18.64
N LEU A 164 3.57 -21.07 17.68
CA LEU A 164 4.77 -20.66 16.93
C LEU A 164 5.57 -19.65 17.73
N VAL A 165 6.84 -19.97 17.97
CA VAL A 165 7.76 -19.13 18.75
C VAL A 165 9.06 -18.89 17.98
N ASP A 166 9.65 -19.95 17.45
CA ASP A 166 10.95 -19.95 16.80
C ASP A 166 10.91 -20.60 15.41
N PHE A 167 12.04 -20.51 14.70
CA PHE A 167 12.18 -21.09 13.37
C PHE A 167 11.92 -22.60 13.36
N HIS A 168 12.38 -23.34 14.37
CA HIS A 168 12.16 -24.79 14.46
C HIS A 168 10.69 -25.14 14.65
N SER A 169 9.92 -24.34 15.38
CA SER A 169 8.46 -24.49 15.48
C SER A 169 7.79 -24.43 14.09
N VAL A 170 8.26 -23.54 13.22
CA VAL A 170 7.74 -23.40 11.85
C VAL A 170 8.19 -24.56 10.96
N GLU A 171 9.43 -25.04 11.14
CA GLU A 171 9.94 -26.21 10.42
C GLU A 171 9.13 -27.47 10.75
N ARG A 172 8.85 -27.72 12.04
CA ARG A 172 7.96 -28.81 12.48
C ARG A 172 6.54 -28.65 11.95
N LEU A 173 6.00 -27.43 11.98
CA LEU A 173 4.67 -27.14 11.41
C LEU A 173 4.58 -27.55 9.94
N LYS A 174 5.65 -27.37 9.17
CA LYS A 174 5.70 -27.72 7.74
C LYS A 174 5.69 -29.23 7.49
N GLU A 175 6.18 -30.03 8.43
CA GLU A 175 6.06 -31.50 8.36
C GLU A 175 4.60 -31.95 8.46
N GLN A 176 3.75 -31.14 9.12
CA GLN A 176 2.32 -31.36 9.18
C GLN A 176 1.64 -30.93 7.86
N LYS A 177 0.74 -31.75 7.34
CA LYS A 177 0.00 -31.50 6.07
C LYS A 177 -1.11 -30.45 6.21
N LEU A 178 -0.79 -29.27 6.74
CA LEU A 178 -1.75 -28.19 7.00
C LEU A 178 -2.12 -27.36 5.77
N ASP A 179 -1.28 -27.38 4.73
CA ASP A 179 -1.49 -26.62 3.49
C ASP A 179 -2.89 -26.77 2.90
N TRP A 180 -3.42 -28.00 2.89
CA TRP A 180 -4.76 -28.28 2.39
C TRP A 180 -5.84 -27.52 3.15
N PHE A 181 -5.74 -27.47 4.48
CA PHE A 181 -6.70 -26.77 5.33
C PHE A 181 -6.58 -25.25 5.13
N LEU A 182 -5.35 -24.73 5.08
CA LEU A 182 -5.09 -23.30 4.84
C LEU A 182 -5.69 -22.85 3.51
N VAL A 183 -5.38 -23.56 2.43
CA VAL A 183 -5.91 -23.27 1.08
C VAL A 183 -7.44 -23.32 1.09
N LYS A 184 -8.02 -24.37 1.68
CA LYS A 184 -9.47 -24.52 1.73
C LYS A 184 -10.15 -23.40 2.51
N SER A 185 -9.60 -23.00 3.65
CA SER A 185 -10.14 -21.93 4.48
C SER A 185 -10.06 -20.57 3.80
N LEU A 186 -9.00 -20.28 3.04
CA LEU A 186 -8.87 -19.04 2.24
C LEU A 186 -9.91 -18.95 1.11
N LEU A 187 -10.23 -20.08 0.48
CA LEU A 187 -11.18 -20.17 -0.63
C LEU A 187 -12.67 -20.15 -0.21
N ARG A 188 -12.98 -20.20 1.08
CA ARG A 188 -14.38 -20.15 1.57
C ARG A 188 -15.03 -18.78 1.31
N ASP A 189 -16.34 -18.70 1.41
CA ASP A 189 -17.08 -17.44 1.26
C ASP A 189 -16.86 -16.47 2.44
N SER A 190 -17.28 -15.21 2.25
CA SER A 190 -17.26 -14.15 3.27
C SER A 190 -18.01 -14.49 4.56
N LYS A 191 -18.97 -15.44 4.54
CA LYS A 191 -19.65 -15.98 5.73
C LYS A 191 -18.68 -16.59 6.77
N TYR A 192 -17.50 -17.00 6.31
CA TYR A 192 -16.43 -17.59 7.10
C TYR A 192 -15.28 -16.60 7.38
N ALA A 193 -15.54 -15.29 7.35
CA ALA A 193 -14.52 -14.24 7.57
C ALA A 193 -13.70 -14.44 8.84
N VAL A 194 -14.31 -14.87 9.95
CA VAL A 194 -13.61 -15.11 11.23
C VAL A 194 -12.55 -16.21 11.10
N GLU A 195 -12.80 -17.24 10.28
CA GLU A 195 -11.85 -18.31 10.00
C GLU A 195 -10.73 -17.81 9.09
N LYS A 196 -11.09 -17.13 7.99
CA LYS A 196 -10.12 -16.52 7.05
C LYS A 196 -9.14 -15.59 7.77
N GLU A 197 -9.64 -14.74 8.66
CA GLU A 197 -8.83 -13.80 9.42
C GLU A 197 -7.74 -14.53 10.23
N GLN A 198 -8.09 -15.63 10.91
CA GLN A 198 -7.10 -16.38 11.70
C GLN A 198 -6.08 -17.09 10.81
N VAL A 199 -6.48 -17.56 9.62
CA VAL A 199 -5.58 -18.14 8.63
C VAL A 199 -4.59 -17.11 8.11
N ILE A 200 -5.05 -15.91 7.74
CA ILE A 200 -4.17 -14.83 7.28
C ILE A 200 -3.19 -14.43 8.40
N LYS A 201 -3.67 -14.32 9.64
CA LYS A 201 -2.81 -14.06 10.82
C LYS A 201 -1.77 -15.17 11.05
N LEU A 202 -2.16 -16.43 10.84
CA LEU A 202 -1.25 -17.57 10.95
C LEU A 202 -0.19 -17.53 9.83
N ILE A 203 -0.58 -17.29 8.58
CA ILE A 203 0.36 -17.14 7.46
C ILE A 203 1.34 -16.01 7.74
N ARG A 204 0.87 -14.85 8.21
CA ARG A 204 1.75 -13.73 8.59
C ARG A 204 2.74 -14.13 9.69
N ALA A 205 2.30 -14.84 10.73
CA ALA A 205 3.19 -15.33 11.78
C ALA A 205 4.24 -16.34 11.26
N ILE A 206 3.85 -17.23 10.34
CA ILE A 206 4.76 -18.17 9.67
C ILE A 206 5.83 -17.40 8.89
N VAL A 207 5.45 -16.34 8.16
CA VAL A 207 6.40 -15.49 7.44
C VAL A 207 7.30 -14.74 8.42
N GLU A 208 6.75 -14.11 9.45
CA GLU A 208 7.52 -13.30 10.41
C GLU A 208 8.55 -14.12 11.19
N ILE A 209 8.15 -15.29 11.71
CA ILE A 209 8.99 -16.15 12.55
C ILE A 209 9.91 -17.04 11.70
N GLY A 210 9.37 -17.56 10.59
CA GLY A 210 10.01 -18.59 9.78
C GLY A 210 10.91 -18.06 8.67
N SER A 211 10.90 -16.76 8.38
CA SER A 211 11.77 -16.21 7.34
C SER A 211 13.23 -16.16 7.80
N GLU A 212 14.05 -17.06 7.30
CA GLU A 212 15.50 -17.04 7.57
C GLU A 212 16.19 -16.03 6.65
N LYS A 213 17.02 -15.14 7.22
CA LYS A 213 17.97 -14.34 6.43
C LYS A 213 19.03 -15.28 5.86
N ARG A 214 19.00 -15.49 4.54
CA ARG A 214 19.92 -16.43 3.89
C ARG A 214 21.36 -15.94 4.08
N ARG A 215 22.24 -16.79 4.64
CA ARG A 215 23.63 -16.41 4.97
C ARG A 215 24.34 -15.76 3.78
N PRO A 216 25.05 -14.62 3.96
CA PRO A 216 25.84 -14.01 2.90
C PRO A 216 26.97 -14.97 2.50
N GLY A 217 26.89 -15.55 1.30
CA GLY A 217 27.91 -16.48 0.77
C GLY A 217 27.38 -17.68 -0.02
N ALA A 218 26.08 -17.97 0.01
CA ALA A 218 25.50 -18.96 -0.90
C ALA A 218 25.44 -18.38 -2.32
N ALA A 219 26.27 -18.89 -3.23
CA ALA A 219 26.50 -18.39 -4.59
C ALA A 219 25.26 -18.28 -5.50
N ASN A 220 24.08 -18.69 -5.03
CA ASN A 220 22.81 -18.66 -5.75
C ASN A 220 21.72 -17.81 -5.05
N ALA A 221 22.05 -17.03 -4.02
CA ALA A 221 21.06 -16.26 -3.24
C ALA A 221 20.64 -14.96 -3.94
N ARG A 222 19.58 -15.04 -4.75
CA ARG A 222 18.96 -13.88 -5.44
C ARG A 222 17.83 -13.22 -4.63
N GLY A 223 17.84 -13.35 -3.30
CA GLY A 223 16.83 -12.81 -2.37
C GLY A 223 17.37 -12.65 -0.95
N ALA A 224 16.70 -11.85 -0.11
CA ALA A 224 17.12 -11.51 1.25
C ALA A 224 16.89 -12.65 2.27
N GLY A 225 15.94 -13.54 1.99
CA GLY A 225 15.62 -14.70 2.82
C GLY A 225 14.88 -15.80 2.06
N ALA A 226 14.48 -16.84 2.79
CA ALA A 226 13.61 -17.90 2.29
C ALA A 226 12.35 -17.99 3.15
N VAL A 227 11.19 -17.94 2.51
CA VAL A 227 9.90 -18.02 3.21
C VAL A 227 9.42 -19.48 3.25
N PRO A 228 9.09 -20.04 4.43
CA PRO A 228 8.68 -21.44 4.57
C PRO A 228 7.20 -21.66 4.22
N LEU A 229 6.76 -21.16 3.07
CA LEU A 229 5.40 -21.36 2.56
C LEU A 229 5.41 -22.18 1.28
N SER A 230 4.41 -23.05 1.12
CA SER A 230 4.23 -23.79 -0.12
C SER A 230 3.63 -22.93 -1.21
N SER A 231 3.88 -23.32 -2.47
CA SER A 231 3.31 -22.62 -3.62
C SER A 231 1.77 -22.67 -3.66
N ALA A 232 1.15 -23.68 -3.04
CA ALA A 232 -0.30 -23.80 -2.98
C ALA A 232 -0.91 -22.73 -2.06
N VAL A 233 -0.36 -22.57 -0.86
CA VAL A 233 -0.80 -21.53 0.09
C VAL A 233 -0.56 -20.13 -0.47
N MET A 234 0.59 -19.91 -1.12
CA MET A 234 0.88 -18.65 -1.80
C MET A 234 -0.14 -18.31 -2.88
N ARG A 235 -0.50 -19.26 -3.74
CA ARG A 235 -1.51 -19.05 -4.80
C ARG A 235 -2.90 -18.78 -4.20
N ALA A 236 -3.27 -19.45 -3.11
CA ALA A 236 -4.52 -19.18 -2.41
C ALA A 236 -4.55 -17.77 -1.81
N LEU A 237 -3.43 -17.30 -1.23
CA LEU A 237 -3.31 -15.93 -0.73
C LEU A 237 -3.39 -14.89 -1.85
N ILE A 238 -2.75 -15.16 -3.00
CA ILE A 238 -2.83 -14.32 -4.21
C ILE A 238 -4.27 -14.23 -4.70
N ALA A 239 -5.01 -15.34 -4.75
CA ALA A 239 -6.41 -15.33 -5.18
C ALA A 239 -7.29 -14.40 -4.31
N VAL A 240 -7.05 -14.34 -3.00
CA VAL A 240 -7.74 -13.41 -2.09
C VAL A 240 -7.33 -11.95 -2.34
N ALA A 241 -6.08 -11.70 -2.73
CA ALA A 241 -5.61 -10.36 -3.08
C ALA A 241 -6.14 -9.86 -4.44
N GLU A 242 -6.43 -10.78 -5.37
CA GLU A 242 -7.00 -10.46 -6.68
C GLU A 242 -8.52 -10.22 -6.62
N SER A 243 -9.24 -10.84 -5.68
CA SER A 243 -10.68 -10.62 -5.51
C SER A 243 -11.00 -9.22 -4.99
N LEU A 244 -11.60 -8.38 -5.85
CA LEU A 244 -11.94 -6.98 -5.54
C LEU A 244 -12.94 -6.84 -4.39
N ASP A 245 -13.86 -7.80 -4.24
CA ASP A 245 -14.95 -7.78 -3.25
C ASP A 245 -14.56 -8.35 -1.88
N ASP A 246 -13.36 -8.95 -1.73
CA ASP A 246 -12.96 -9.58 -0.47
C ASP A 246 -12.45 -8.52 0.53
N PRO A 247 -13.01 -8.44 1.76
CA PRO A 247 -12.59 -7.45 2.76
C PRO A 247 -11.14 -7.62 3.21
N PHE A 248 -10.53 -8.79 3.01
CA PHE A 248 -9.14 -9.05 3.37
C PHE A 248 -8.15 -8.74 2.25
N ARG A 249 -8.61 -8.23 1.09
CA ARG A 249 -7.75 -7.88 -0.05
C ARG A 249 -6.54 -7.03 0.36
N LEU A 250 -6.75 -5.95 1.12
CA LEU A 250 -5.69 -5.02 1.51
C LEU A 250 -4.61 -5.67 2.38
N ILE A 251 -5.00 -6.45 3.38
CA ILE A 251 -4.03 -7.13 4.25
C ILE A 251 -3.28 -8.23 3.49
N CYS A 252 -3.92 -8.89 2.53
CA CYS A 252 -3.25 -9.86 1.66
C CYS A 252 -2.23 -9.17 0.75
N LEU A 253 -2.55 -8.01 0.15
CA LEU A 253 -1.59 -7.22 -0.64
C LEU A 253 -0.38 -6.78 0.20
N GLN A 254 -0.61 -6.30 1.43
CA GLN A 254 0.48 -5.95 2.35
C GLN A 254 1.35 -7.15 2.69
N THR A 255 0.74 -8.30 3.01
CA THR A 255 1.46 -9.54 3.31
C THR A 255 2.28 -10.03 2.12
N LEU A 256 1.72 -9.98 0.91
CA LEU A 256 2.43 -10.34 -0.32
C LEU A 256 3.59 -9.36 -0.60
N THR A 257 3.45 -8.08 -0.24
CA THR A 257 4.52 -7.08 -0.36
C THR A 257 5.66 -7.36 0.62
N GLU A 258 5.36 -7.76 1.85
CA GLU A 258 6.37 -8.22 2.82
C GLU A 258 7.12 -9.45 2.28
N ILE A 259 6.39 -10.45 1.77
CA ILE A 259 6.99 -11.65 1.17
C ILE A 259 7.83 -11.28 -0.06
N LEU A 260 7.42 -10.32 -0.88
CA LEU A 260 8.16 -9.85 -2.05
C LEU A 260 9.56 -9.32 -1.69
N VAL A 261 9.67 -8.55 -0.61
CA VAL A 261 10.96 -8.00 -0.16
C VAL A 261 11.86 -9.09 0.45
N ILE A 262 11.26 -10.13 1.05
CA ILE A 262 12.00 -11.24 1.68
C ILE A 262 12.46 -12.27 0.62
N ASP A 263 11.52 -12.82 -0.15
CA ASP A 263 11.71 -13.92 -1.10
C ASP A 263 10.99 -13.63 -2.44
N ILE A 264 11.69 -12.89 -3.29
CA ILE A 264 11.23 -12.55 -4.64
C ILE A 264 11.12 -13.80 -5.55
N GLU A 265 11.91 -14.85 -5.30
CA GLU A 265 11.90 -16.06 -6.12
C GLU A 265 10.59 -16.83 -5.93
N LEU A 266 10.11 -16.95 -4.68
CA LEU A 266 8.80 -17.51 -4.37
C LEU A 266 7.67 -16.70 -5.03
N MET A 267 7.75 -15.37 -4.99
CA MET A 267 6.78 -14.49 -5.64
C MET A 267 6.78 -14.64 -7.17
N ALA A 268 7.95 -14.79 -7.79
CA ALA A 268 8.07 -15.03 -9.22
C ALA A 268 7.46 -16.39 -9.63
N LYS A 269 7.77 -17.47 -8.89
CA LYS A 269 7.26 -18.82 -9.16
C LYS A 269 5.74 -18.94 -9.00
N THR A 270 5.17 -18.21 -8.06
CA THR A 270 3.74 -18.26 -7.74
C THR A 270 2.91 -17.26 -8.56
N GLY A 271 3.57 -16.30 -9.22
CA GLY A 271 2.91 -15.25 -10.00
C GLY A 271 2.48 -14.03 -9.18
N GLY A 272 2.89 -13.95 -7.90
CA GLY A 272 2.53 -12.85 -7.00
C GLY A 272 3.05 -11.48 -7.45
N ILE A 273 4.17 -11.42 -8.17
CA ILE A 273 4.69 -10.16 -8.75
C ILE A 273 3.64 -9.51 -9.65
N ARG A 274 2.97 -10.31 -10.51
CA ARG A 274 1.94 -9.82 -11.42
C ARG A 274 0.73 -9.26 -10.67
N CYS A 275 0.29 -9.95 -9.62
CA CYS A 275 -0.81 -9.50 -8.77
C CYS A 275 -0.50 -8.14 -8.15
N LEU A 276 0.71 -7.96 -7.60
CA LEU A 276 1.14 -6.69 -7.00
C LEU A 276 1.32 -5.58 -8.04
N LEU A 277 1.82 -5.90 -9.24
CA LEU A 277 1.91 -4.93 -10.33
C LEU A 277 0.52 -4.48 -10.83
N HIS A 278 -0.43 -5.42 -10.93
CA HIS A 278 -1.82 -5.08 -11.24
C HIS A 278 -2.45 -4.21 -10.14
N ALA A 279 -2.15 -4.50 -8.87
CA ALA A 279 -2.58 -3.65 -7.74
C ALA A 279 -1.88 -2.27 -7.73
N LEU A 280 -0.67 -2.15 -8.28
CA LEU A 280 -0.02 -0.84 -8.47
C LEU A 280 -0.74 -0.02 -9.55
N ALA A 281 -1.22 -0.68 -10.61
CA ALA A 281 -1.89 -0.05 -11.75
C ALA A 281 -3.35 0.33 -11.50
N ASP A 282 -4.14 -0.58 -10.92
CA ASP A 282 -5.61 -0.44 -10.72
C ASP A 282 -6.04 -0.87 -9.30
N GLY A 283 -5.17 -0.66 -8.32
CA GLY A 283 -5.47 -0.95 -6.92
C GLY A 283 -5.95 0.27 -6.13
N PRO A 284 -6.30 0.06 -4.85
CA PRO A 284 -6.67 1.13 -3.94
C PRO A 284 -5.53 2.15 -3.78
N PRO A 285 -5.80 3.46 -3.82
CA PRO A 285 -4.75 4.49 -3.80
C PRO A 285 -3.93 4.50 -2.50
N GLU A 286 -4.42 3.88 -1.43
CA GLU A 286 -3.72 3.78 -0.14
C GLU A 286 -2.50 2.86 -0.20
N ILE A 287 -2.51 1.82 -1.04
CA ILE A 287 -1.44 0.82 -1.11
C ILE A 287 -0.39 1.15 -2.19
N SER A 288 -0.76 1.92 -3.21
CA SER A 288 0.12 2.19 -4.36
C SER A 288 1.48 2.81 -4.00
N PRO A 289 1.59 3.77 -3.06
CA PRO A 289 2.91 4.29 -2.63
C PRO A 289 3.78 3.23 -1.94
N LEU A 290 3.16 2.33 -1.16
CA LEU A 290 3.86 1.22 -0.51
C LEU A 290 4.42 0.25 -1.56
N LEU A 291 3.59 -0.13 -2.54
CA LEU A 291 3.98 -1.00 -3.64
C LEU A 291 5.09 -0.38 -4.49
N ALA A 292 4.96 0.91 -4.84
CA ALA A 292 5.97 1.65 -5.58
C ALA A 292 7.32 1.61 -4.84
N SER A 293 7.35 1.90 -3.54
CA SER A 293 8.56 1.83 -2.72
C SER A 293 9.18 0.43 -2.72
N ALA A 294 8.36 -0.61 -2.53
CA ALA A 294 8.84 -2.00 -2.53
C ALA A 294 9.45 -2.41 -3.89
N PHE A 295 8.81 -2.05 -5.00
CA PHE A 295 9.34 -2.32 -6.33
C PHE A 295 10.60 -1.53 -6.66
N LEU A 296 10.68 -0.27 -6.25
CA LEU A 296 11.87 0.56 -6.43
C LEU A 296 13.07 0.02 -5.65
N HIS A 297 12.85 -0.52 -4.45
CA HIS A 297 13.87 -1.23 -3.68
C HIS A 297 14.38 -2.48 -4.44
N ILE A 298 13.49 -3.23 -5.08
CA ILE A 298 13.84 -4.43 -5.87
C ILE A 298 14.67 -4.07 -7.11
N VAL A 299 14.33 -2.96 -7.78
CA VAL A 299 15.05 -2.49 -8.97
C VAL A 299 16.46 -1.98 -8.63
N ASP A 300 16.62 -1.37 -7.45
CA ASP A 300 17.91 -0.83 -7.00
C ASP A 300 18.99 -1.91 -6.80
N CYS A 301 18.56 -3.12 -6.40
CA CYS A 301 19.46 -4.24 -6.13
C CYS A 301 19.74 -5.09 -7.39
N PRO A 302 21.02 -5.29 -7.80
CA PRO A 302 21.36 -6.05 -9.01
C PRO A 302 20.92 -7.52 -9.01
N SER A 303 20.86 -8.15 -7.84
CA SER A 303 20.48 -9.56 -7.67
C SER A 303 18.98 -9.80 -7.85
N THR A 304 18.14 -8.82 -7.48
CA THR A 304 16.68 -8.93 -7.49
C THR A 304 16.06 -8.28 -8.72
N ARG A 305 16.69 -7.27 -9.32
CA ARG A 305 16.14 -6.56 -10.50
C ARG A 305 15.91 -7.47 -11.71
N GLY A 306 16.60 -8.61 -11.81
CA GLY A 306 16.44 -9.58 -12.90
C GLY A 306 15.08 -10.30 -12.93
N TYR A 307 14.28 -10.19 -11.87
CA TYR A 307 12.91 -10.72 -11.82
C TYR A 307 11.88 -9.78 -12.46
N LEU A 308 12.25 -8.53 -12.71
CA LEU A 308 11.40 -7.54 -13.37
C LEU A 308 11.82 -7.37 -14.83
N ARG A 309 10.84 -7.12 -15.69
CA ARG A 309 11.04 -6.84 -17.11
C ARG A 309 11.20 -5.33 -17.32
N PRO A 310 12.40 -4.86 -17.70
CA PRO A 310 12.63 -3.45 -17.98
C PRO A 310 11.70 -2.94 -19.08
N GLY A 311 11.12 -1.75 -18.89
CA GLY A 311 10.25 -1.12 -19.88
C GLY A 311 8.81 -1.64 -19.92
N ILE A 312 8.40 -2.52 -19.00
CA ILE A 312 7.01 -3.02 -18.94
C ILE A 312 6.48 -2.95 -17.51
N ASP A 313 7.17 -3.57 -16.55
CA ASP A 313 6.56 -3.86 -15.25
C ASP A 313 6.21 -2.59 -14.47
N LEU A 314 7.17 -1.70 -14.20
CA LEU A 314 6.86 -0.45 -13.48
C LEU A 314 6.17 0.61 -14.34
N GLU A 315 6.20 0.47 -15.67
CA GLU A 315 5.46 1.36 -16.56
C GLU A 315 3.95 1.15 -16.45
N MET A 316 3.49 0.02 -15.90
CA MET A 316 2.08 -0.16 -15.55
C MET A 316 1.55 0.86 -14.56
N ALA A 317 2.40 1.54 -13.77
CA ALA A 317 1.98 2.67 -12.93
C ALA A 317 1.44 3.86 -13.75
N LEU A 318 1.79 3.94 -15.04
CA LEU A 318 1.30 4.95 -15.98
C LEU A 318 -0.03 4.58 -16.62
N SER A 319 -0.58 3.38 -16.37
CA SER A 319 -1.79 2.86 -17.03
C SER A 319 -2.95 3.86 -17.01
N GLY A 320 -3.22 4.49 -15.85
CA GLY A 320 -4.29 5.47 -15.69
C GLY A 320 -4.07 6.79 -16.43
N VAL A 321 -2.83 7.10 -16.82
CA VAL A 321 -2.50 8.28 -17.65
C VAL A 321 -2.50 7.94 -19.13
N THR A 322 -2.05 6.74 -19.50
CA THR A 322 -1.98 6.27 -20.89
C THR A 322 -3.29 5.70 -21.42
N ASP A 323 -4.31 5.56 -20.57
CA ASP A 323 -5.65 5.10 -20.98
C ASP A 323 -6.39 6.17 -21.77
N ALA A 324 -6.32 6.07 -23.10
CA ALA A 324 -6.92 7.03 -24.03
C ALA A 324 -8.46 7.02 -24.05
N TYR A 325 -9.11 6.00 -23.49
CA TYR A 325 -10.57 5.82 -23.56
C TYR A 325 -11.28 6.13 -22.24
N GLY A 326 -10.54 6.47 -21.19
CA GLY A 326 -11.10 6.86 -19.91
C GLY A 326 -12.01 8.08 -20.02
N LYS A 327 -13.22 7.98 -19.46
CA LYS A 327 -14.21 9.06 -19.44
C LYS A 327 -14.85 9.19 -18.07
N GLY A 328 -15.19 10.41 -17.69
CA GLY A 328 -15.90 10.72 -16.46
C GLY A 328 -14.99 11.00 -15.26
N SER A 329 -15.59 11.46 -14.17
CA SER A 329 -14.88 11.90 -12.96
C SER A 329 -14.05 10.80 -12.32
N GLU A 330 -14.51 9.54 -12.34
CA GLU A 330 -13.77 8.40 -11.78
C GLU A 330 -12.44 8.17 -12.50
N HIS A 331 -12.39 8.37 -13.82
CA HIS A 331 -11.15 8.27 -14.58
C HIS A 331 -10.17 9.38 -14.19
N VAL A 332 -10.65 10.62 -14.03
CA VAL A 332 -9.82 11.75 -13.59
C VAL A 332 -9.24 11.50 -12.19
N ASP A 333 -10.05 10.99 -11.27
CA ASP A 333 -9.59 10.67 -9.91
C ASP A 333 -8.55 9.55 -9.91
N ARG A 334 -8.75 8.50 -10.72
CA ARG A 334 -7.76 7.43 -10.95
C ARG A 334 -6.48 7.99 -11.54
N MET A 335 -6.58 8.83 -12.56
CA MET A 335 -5.44 9.47 -13.20
C MET A 335 -4.64 10.31 -12.20
N ARG A 336 -5.31 11.10 -11.34
CA ARG A 336 -4.66 11.85 -10.24
C ARG A 336 -3.98 10.93 -9.22
N ALA A 337 -4.53 9.75 -8.94
CA ALA A 337 -3.87 8.77 -8.08
C ALA A 337 -2.60 8.22 -8.75
N CYS A 338 -2.67 7.82 -10.03
CA CYS A 338 -1.53 7.32 -10.79
C CYS A 338 -0.41 8.38 -10.89
N THR A 339 -0.73 9.64 -11.21
CA THR A 339 0.29 10.70 -11.32
C THR A 339 0.98 10.97 -9.99
N ARG A 340 0.28 10.90 -8.84
CA ARG A 340 0.93 11.00 -7.52
C ARG A 340 1.93 9.88 -7.28
N VAL A 341 1.58 8.65 -7.64
CA VAL A 341 2.49 7.49 -7.54
C VAL A 341 3.70 7.68 -8.44
N VAL A 342 3.49 8.02 -9.71
CA VAL A 342 4.57 8.26 -10.69
C VAL A 342 5.48 9.40 -10.23
N THR A 343 4.94 10.51 -9.72
CA THR A 343 5.71 11.60 -9.14
C THR A 343 6.56 11.12 -7.96
N SER A 344 6.00 10.30 -7.06
CA SER A 344 6.76 9.73 -5.95
C SER A 344 7.92 8.85 -6.42
N MET A 345 7.73 8.12 -7.52
CA MET A 345 8.77 7.27 -8.10
C MET A 345 9.86 8.09 -8.80
N LEU A 346 9.49 9.09 -9.60
CA LEU A 346 10.44 9.97 -10.30
C LEU A 346 11.27 10.85 -9.35
N ARG A 347 10.82 11.06 -8.11
CA ARG A 347 11.61 11.71 -7.04
C ARG A 347 12.70 10.82 -6.44
N THR A 348 12.74 9.54 -6.79
CA THR A 348 13.78 8.60 -6.35
C THR A 348 14.80 8.34 -7.46
N TRP A 349 16.03 7.98 -7.09
CA TRP A 349 17.08 7.63 -8.05
C TRP A 349 16.75 6.38 -8.85
N SER A 350 16.32 5.30 -8.18
CA SER A 350 15.98 4.04 -8.84
C SER A 350 14.80 4.20 -9.80
N GLY A 351 13.80 5.01 -9.41
CA GLY A 351 12.65 5.30 -10.26
C GLY A 351 13.02 6.15 -11.47
N LEU A 352 13.75 7.25 -11.28
CA LEU A 352 14.21 8.09 -12.38
C LEU A 352 15.05 7.29 -13.39
N MET A 353 16.00 6.49 -12.90
CA MET A 353 16.85 5.65 -13.76
C MET A 353 16.03 4.58 -14.50
N TYR A 354 15.04 3.97 -13.84
CA TYR A 354 14.17 2.99 -14.48
C TYR A 354 13.32 3.62 -15.60
N PHE A 355 12.71 4.78 -15.35
CA PHE A 355 11.88 5.47 -16.36
C PHE A 355 12.70 6.07 -17.51
N CYS A 356 14.03 6.16 -17.38
CA CYS A 356 14.92 6.55 -18.46
C CYS A 356 15.33 5.39 -19.39
N ILE A 357 14.91 4.16 -19.10
CA ILE A 357 15.17 2.99 -19.95
C ILE A 357 14.47 3.17 -21.31
N GLN A 358 14.98 2.54 -22.37
CA GLN A 358 14.42 2.58 -23.73
C GLN A 358 14.21 4.01 -24.26
N ASP A 359 15.24 4.85 -24.18
CA ASP A 359 15.16 6.27 -24.61
C ASP A 359 14.05 7.06 -23.88
N LYS A 360 13.84 6.78 -22.60
CA LYS A 360 12.85 7.47 -21.75
C LYS A 360 11.40 7.27 -22.26
N LEU A 361 11.10 6.11 -22.86
CA LEU A 361 9.80 5.81 -23.47
C LEU A 361 8.63 6.13 -22.52
N ALA A 362 8.70 5.69 -21.27
CA ALA A 362 7.69 5.96 -20.26
C ALA A 362 7.42 7.46 -20.03
N ILE A 363 8.48 8.25 -19.93
CA ILE A 363 8.40 9.71 -19.75
C ILE A 363 7.83 10.36 -21.02
N ARG A 364 8.22 9.87 -22.20
CA ARG A 364 7.67 10.32 -23.48
C ARG A 364 6.18 10.03 -23.57
N SER A 365 5.73 8.82 -23.20
CA SER A 365 4.30 8.46 -23.18
C SER A 365 3.50 9.35 -22.22
N LEU A 366 4.06 9.71 -21.06
CA LEU A 366 3.47 10.68 -20.15
C LEU A 366 3.34 12.07 -20.80
N ILE A 367 4.39 12.54 -21.47
CA ILE A 367 4.43 13.84 -22.16
C ILE A 367 3.47 13.87 -23.36
N ASP A 368 3.39 12.78 -24.14
CA ASP A 368 2.48 12.65 -25.27
C ASP A 368 1.00 12.72 -24.82
N GLY A 369 0.71 12.42 -23.54
CA GLY A 369 -0.60 12.69 -22.95
C GLY A 369 -1.03 14.16 -23.01
N LEU A 370 -0.09 15.12 -23.03
CA LEU A 370 -0.40 16.55 -23.24
C LEU A 370 -0.89 16.84 -24.67
N ARG A 371 -0.51 16.01 -25.65
CA ARG A 371 -0.92 16.17 -27.05
C ARG A 371 -2.36 15.69 -27.27
N ILE A 372 -2.90 14.86 -26.40
CA ILE A 372 -4.31 14.44 -26.47
C ILE A 372 -5.21 15.67 -26.18
N PRO A 373 -6.19 15.99 -27.03
CA PRO A 373 -7.05 17.17 -26.88
C PRO A 373 -8.14 16.97 -25.81
N SER A 374 -7.72 16.63 -24.59
CA SER A 374 -8.57 16.51 -23.40
C SER A 374 -8.14 17.53 -22.36
N LEU A 375 -9.06 18.44 -21.98
CA LEU A 375 -8.78 19.49 -21.00
C LEU A 375 -8.42 18.92 -19.63
N GLU A 376 -9.15 17.88 -19.19
CA GLU A 376 -8.97 17.23 -17.89
C GLU A 376 -7.61 16.52 -17.81
N THR A 377 -7.26 15.75 -18.84
CA THR A 377 -5.98 15.03 -18.94
C THR A 377 -4.80 16.02 -18.93
N ARG A 378 -4.88 17.09 -19.74
CA ARG A 378 -3.85 18.13 -19.78
C ARG A 378 -3.68 18.82 -18.44
N GLU A 379 -4.78 19.14 -17.75
CA GLU A 379 -4.71 19.79 -16.44
C GLU A 379 -4.00 18.92 -15.40
N VAL A 380 -4.34 17.62 -15.31
CA VAL A 380 -3.74 16.67 -14.37
C VAL A 380 -2.24 16.46 -14.66
N ILE A 381 -1.84 16.35 -15.93
CA ILE A 381 -0.42 16.20 -16.30
C ILE A 381 0.36 17.48 -15.98
N LEU A 382 -0.20 18.66 -16.25
CA LEU A 382 0.45 19.92 -15.88
C LEU A 382 0.62 20.03 -14.36
N ASP A 383 -0.41 19.73 -13.57
CA ASP A 383 -0.32 19.72 -12.10
C ASP A 383 0.78 18.75 -11.61
N MET A 384 0.87 17.58 -12.23
CA MET A 384 1.92 16.62 -11.94
C MET A 384 3.31 17.23 -12.19
N PHE A 385 3.54 17.92 -13.31
CA PHE A 385 4.84 18.55 -13.60
C PHE A 385 5.17 19.72 -12.65
N PHE A 386 4.17 20.51 -12.25
CA PHE A 386 4.35 21.55 -11.22
C PHE A 386 4.80 20.94 -9.88
N ASP A 387 4.15 19.87 -9.43
CA ASP A 387 4.52 19.15 -8.22
C ASP A 387 5.90 18.47 -8.36
N LEU A 388 6.15 17.78 -9.47
CA LEU A 388 7.40 17.06 -9.73
C LEU A 388 8.62 17.99 -9.72
N LEU A 389 8.51 19.17 -10.34
CA LEU A 389 9.57 20.18 -10.38
C LEU A 389 9.64 21.06 -9.13
N ASN A 390 8.75 20.84 -8.16
CA ASN A 390 8.63 21.63 -6.93
C ASN A 390 8.51 23.14 -7.21
N ILE A 391 7.75 23.49 -8.25
CA ILE A 391 7.51 24.88 -8.63
C ILE A 391 6.43 25.40 -7.68
N ARG A 392 6.84 26.26 -6.74
CA ARG A 392 5.89 26.95 -5.86
C ARG A 392 5.11 27.94 -6.71
N ALA A 393 3.79 27.75 -6.82
CA ALA A 393 2.90 28.73 -7.44
C ALA A 393 3.11 30.09 -6.74
N PRO A 394 3.64 31.10 -7.44
CA PRO A 394 3.85 32.41 -6.83
C PRO A 394 2.52 33.02 -6.39
N ASP A 395 2.53 33.98 -5.46
CA ASP A 395 1.30 34.62 -4.94
C ASP A 395 0.42 35.24 -6.04
N TRP A 396 1.06 35.61 -7.16
CA TRP A 396 0.41 36.17 -8.35
C TRP A 396 -0.08 35.13 -9.36
N HIS A 397 0.17 33.84 -9.15
CA HIS A 397 -0.21 32.74 -10.04
C HIS A 397 -1.72 32.72 -10.29
N GLN A 398 -2.54 32.85 -9.24
CA GLN A 398 -4.00 32.91 -9.40
C GLN A 398 -4.46 34.16 -10.16
N ALA A 399 -3.78 35.30 -9.99
CA ALA A 399 -4.09 36.53 -10.70
C ALA A 399 -3.72 36.43 -12.19
N PHE A 400 -2.59 35.81 -12.50
CA PHE A 400 -2.15 35.51 -13.87
C PHE A 400 -3.08 34.52 -14.54
N ILE A 401 -3.39 33.39 -13.89
CA ILE A 401 -4.37 32.40 -14.37
C ILE A 401 -5.74 33.06 -14.59
N ALA A 402 -6.15 34.02 -13.76
CA ALA A 402 -7.38 34.80 -13.94
C ALA A 402 -7.31 35.86 -15.07
N GLY A 403 -6.16 36.03 -15.74
CA GLY A 403 -6.00 36.96 -16.86
C GLY A 403 -5.74 38.42 -16.44
N ARG A 404 -5.43 38.68 -15.17
CA ARG A 404 -5.02 40.01 -14.71
C ARG A 404 -3.56 40.25 -15.11
N ARG A 405 -3.30 41.36 -15.80
CA ARG A 405 -1.93 41.76 -16.19
C ARG A 405 -1.07 41.94 -14.94
N LEU A 406 0.04 41.22 -14.86
CA LEU A 406 1.05 41.34 -13.78
C LEU A 406 1.92 42.60 -13.94
N THR A 407 1.88 43.25 -15.10
CA THR A 407 2.56 44.51 -15.35
C THR A 407 1.77 45.67 -14.74
N ILE A 408 1.93 45.91 -13.44
CA ILE A 408 1.72 47.25 -12.89
C ILE A 408 3.10 47.90 -12.77
N TYR A 409 3.70 48.24 -13.92
CA TYR A 409 4.60 49.37 -13.97
C TYR A 409 3.73 50.61 -14.11
N GLY A 410 3.55 51.33 -13.01
CA GLY A 410 2.89 52.63 -13.02
C GLY A 410 1.46 52.63 -12.49
N LYS A 411 1.30 52.50 -11.17
CA LYS A 411 0.36 53.35 -10.46
C LYS A 411 1.04 53.90 -9.21
N SER A 412 1.46 55.16 -9.35
CA SER A 412 1.71 56.06 -8.22
C SER A 412 0.49 56.02 -7.31
N ALA A 413 0.65 55.43 -6.13
CA ALA A 413 -0.21 55.71 -5.00
C ALA A 413 0.36 56.96 -4.34
N THR A 414 -0.31 58.08 -4.56
CA THR A 414 -0.12 59.32 -3.81
C THR A 414 -0.37 59.09 -2.32
N SER A 415 0.44 59.77 -1.49
CA SER A 415 0.46 59.80 -0.01
C SER A 415 1.14 58.58 0.64
N ASP A 416 2.22 58.65 1.42
CA ASP A 416 2.74 59.73 2.27
C ASP A 416 4.29 59.73 2.34
N GLN A 417 4.86 60.91 2.57
CA GLN A 417 6.29 61.13 2.78
C GLN A 417 6.78 60.39 4.04
N LYS A 418 7.71 59.44 3.85
CA LYS A 418 8.68 59.04 4.88
C LYS A 418 10.03 58.81 4.21
N GLU A 419 11.02 59.51 4.75
CA GLU A 419 12.41 59.57 4.30
C GLU A 419 13.01 58.18 4.06
N LEU A 420 13.63 58.00 2.89
CA LEU A 420 14.45 56.83 2.59
C LEU A 420 15.81 56.94 3.32
N PRO A 421 16.31 55.88 3.98
CA PRO A 421 17.72 55.78 4.30
C PRO A 421 18.53 55.46 3.03
N PRO A 422 19.83 55.80 2.98
CA PRO A 422 20.66 55.57 1.80
C PRO A 422 20.85 54.07 1.52
N LEU A 423 20.80 53.74 0.23
CA LEU A 423 21.03 52.42 -0.34
C LEU A 423 22.37 51.83 0.15
N PRO A 424 22.43 50.56 0.59
CA PRO A 424 23.67 49.82 0.61
C PRO A 424 24.02 49.47 -0.85
N GLU A 425 24.92 50.27 -1.41
CA GLU A 425 25.73 49.94 -2.56
C GLU A 425 26.56 48.68 -2.21
N GLN A 426 26.02 47.51 -2.53
CA GLN A 426 26.69 46.23 -2.83
C GLN A 426 25.65 45.09 -2.76
N ALA A 427 24.80 45.00 -3.79
CA ALA A 427 24.20 43.72 -4.14
C ALA A 427 25.32 42.83 -4.72
N GLN A 428 26.16 42.29 -3.83
CA GLN A 428 26.93 41.09 -4.14
C GLN A 428 25.94 40.12 -4.77
N ARG A 429 26.13 39.78 -6.06
CA ARG A 429 25.37 38.71 -6.72
C ARG A 429 25.34 37.58 -5.70
N PRO A 430 24.17 37.20 -5.14
CA PRO A 430 24.15 36.17 -4.12
C PRO A 430 24.81 34.98 -4.78
N GLN A 431 25.94 34.53 -4.24
CA GLN A 431 26.56 33.30 -4.74
C GLN A 431 25.46 32.26 -4.64
N VAL A 432 24.93 31.86 -5.80
CA VAL A 432 23.78 30.97 -5.87
C VAL A 432 24.31 29.64 -5.37
N THR A 433 24.18 29.40 -4.08
CA THR A 433 24.54 28.13 -3.47
C THR A 433 23.53 27.12 -3.97
N VAL A 434 23.93 26.40 -5.01
CA VAL A 434 23.10 25.35 -5.62
C VAL A 434 22.92 24.26 -4.57
N LYS A 435 21.69 24.03 -4.13
CA LYS A 435 21.39 22.97 -3.16
C LYS A 435 21.43 21.61 -3.85
N LEU A 436 21.58 20.52 -3.09
CA LEU A 436 21.52 19.17 -3.66
C LEU A 436 20.18 18.91 -4.38
N ILE A 437 19.09 19.46 -3.85
CA ILE A 437 17.76 19.44 -4.46
C ILE A 437 17.79 20.12 -5.84
N ASP A 438 18.49 21.26 -5.96
CA ASP A 438 18.61 21.95 -7.23
C ASP A 438 19.36 21.07 -8.25
N HIS A 439 20.44 20.39 -7.86
CA HIS A 439 21.14 19.45 -8.76
C HIS A 439 20.25 18.32 -9.29
N PHE A 440 19.44 17.71 -8.41
CA PHE A 440 18.48 16.69 -8.82
C PHE A 440 17.42 17.24 -9.77
N LEU A 441 16.88 18.43 -9.47
CA LEU A 441 15.93 19.12 -10.35
C LEU A 441 16.55 19.47 -11.71
N GLY A 442 17.83 19.85 -11.74
CA GLY A 442 18.57 20.08 -12.99
C GLY A 442 18.61 18.83 -13.86
N LEU A 443 19.00 17.69 -13.29
CA LEU A 443 18.99 16.40 -13.98
C LEU A 443 17.58 16.07 -14.50
N LEU A 444 16.55 16.26 -13.67
CA LEU A 444 15.18 16.00 -14.03
C LEU A 444 14.69 16.88 -15.20
N ILE A 445 15.00 18.17 -15.17
CA ILE A 445 14.71 19.10 -16.29
C ILE A 445 15.41 18.62 -17.57
N GLN A 446 16.67 18.23 -17.49
CA GLN A 446 17.40 17.74 -18.66
C GLN A 446 16.76 16.48 -19.25
N VAL A 447 16.32 15.54 -18.40
CA VAL A 447 15.62 14.32 -18.83
C VAL A 447 14.28 14.66 -19.47
N LEU A 448 13.48 15.55 -18.87
CA LEU A 448 12.16 15.96 -19.37
C LEU A 448 12.26 16.74 -20.69
N CYS A 449 13.18 17.69 -20.80
CA CYS A 449 13.45 18.41 -22.04
C CYS A 449 13.94 17.47 -23.14
N GLY A 450 14.86 16.53 -22.81
CA GLY A 450 15.31 15.49 -23.73
C GLY A 450 14.24 14.47 -24.12
N ALA A 451 13.11 14.43 -23.42
CA ALA A 451 11.93 13.62 -23.76
C ALA A 451 10.88 14.40 -24.56
N GLY A 452 11.12 15.67 -24.90
CA GLY A 452 10.23 16.48 -25.75
C GLY A 452 9.15 17.26 -24.99
N LEU A 453 9.34 17.55 -23.70
CA LEU A 453 8.37 18.29 -22.91
C LEU A 453 8.07 19.69 -23.48
N LEU A 454 9.10 20.43 -23.91
CA LEU A 454 8.92 21.76 -24.49
C LEU A 454 8.13 21.70 -25.81
N ASP A 455 8.43 20.73 -26.67
CA ASP A 455 7.70 20.53 -27.92
C ASP A 455 6.22 20.24 -27.67
N ALA A 456 5.92 19.36 -26.71
CA ALA A 456 4.54 19.04 -26.36
C ALA A 456 3.77 20.23 -25.77
N LEU A 457 4.43 21.07 -24.96
CA LEU A 457 3.84 22.30 -24.44
C LEU A 457 3.56 23.30 -25.55
N THR A 458 4.47 23.45 -26.52
CA THR A 458 4.25 24.34 -27.68
C THR A 458 3.10 23.85 -28.55
N CYS A 459 3.04 22.56 -28.91
CA CYS A 459 1.92 21.99 -29.66
C CYS A 459 0.58 22.23 -28.94
N MET A 460 0.54 22.02 -27.62
CA MET A 460 -0.67 22.27 -26.83
C MET A 460 -1.07 23.76 -26.83
N LEU A 461 -0.11 24.68 -26.84
CA LEU A 461 -0.36 26.13 -26.90
C LEU A 461 -0.90 26.58 -28.27
N GLU A 462 -0.44 25.98 -29.36
CA GLU A 462 -0.93 26.25 -30.72
C GLU A 462 -2.38 25.80 -30.90
N GLU A 463 -2.76 24.65 -30.31
CA GLU A 463 -4.11 24.11 -30.41
C GLU A 463 -5.13 24.79 -29.46
N SER A 464 -4.67 25.32 -28.33
CA SER A 464 -5.56 25.84 -27.29
C SER A 464 -6.00 27.27 -27.57
N PRO A 465 -7.27 27.65 -27.29
CA PRO A 465 -7.71 29.03 -27.45
C PRO A 465 -6.86 29.98 -26.58
N VAL A 466 -6.39 31.05 -27.20
CA VAL A 466 -5.53 32.06 -26.58
C VAL A 466 -6.20 32.60 -25.32
N GLY A 467 -5.52 32.49 -24.18
CA GLY A 467 -5.99 33.03 -22.89
C GLY A 467 -6.85 32.10 -22.04
N SER A 468 -6.99 30.82 -22.36
CA SER A 468 -7.54 29.83 -21.41
C SER A 468 -6.67 29.69 -20.15
N ASN A 469 -7.27 29.26 -19.03
CA ASN A 469 -6.51 28.98 -17.79
C ASN A 469 -5.41 27.93 -18.03
N LEU A 470 -5.69 26.94 -18.88
CA LEU A 470 -4.77 25.87 -19.24
C LEU A 470 -3.56 26.40 -20.03
N SER A 471 -3.78 27.25 -21.04
CA SER A 471 -2.69 27.84 -21.82
C SER A 471 -1.84 28.79 -20.97
N ARG A 472 -2.44 29.55 -20.04
CA ARG A 472 -1.67 30.35 -19.07
C ARG A 472 -0.81 29.48 -18.14
N LYS A 473 -1.36 28.37 -17.64
CA LYS A 473 -0.65 27.39 -16.79
C LYS A 473 0.54 26.76 -17.54
N ALA A 474 0.36 26.43 -18.81
CA ALA A 474 1.40 25.91 -19.67
C ALA A 474 2.53 26.92 -19.96
N VAL A 475 2.18 28.18 -20.27
CA VAL A 475 3.16 29.27 -20.43
C VAL A 475 3.97 29.47 -19.15
N LEU A 476 3.32 29.40 -17.98
CA LEU A 476 4.00 29.53 -16.71
C LEU A 476 4.96 28.36 -16.45
N LEU A 477 4.53 27.12 -16.72
CA LEU A 477 5.39 25.95 -16.59
C LEU A 477 6.63 26.07 -17.50
N MET A 478 6.42 26.47 -18.76
CA MET A 478 7.51 26.68 -19.72
C MET A 478 8.48 27.78 -19.24
N ALA A 479 7.97 28.90 -18.75
CA ALA A 479 8.79 29.99 -18.23
C ALA A 479 9.64 29.57 -17.02
N GLU A 480 9.04 28.84 -16.07
CA GLU A 480 9.74 28.33 -14.89
C GLU A 480 10.82 27.30 -15.27
N ILE A 481 10.55 26.39 -16.22
CA ILE A 481 11.56 25.44 -16.73
C ILE A 481 12.76 26.17 -17.34
N LEU A 482 12.52 27.22 -18.13
CA LEU A 482 13.59 28.02 -18.73
C LEU A 482 14.39 28.81 -17.69
N GLN A 483 13.72 29.36 -16.69
CA GLN A 483 14.38 30.06 -15.60
C GLN A 483 15.22 29.10 -14.73
N MET A 484 14.67 27.93 -14.40
CA MET A 484 15.35 26.91 -13.61
C MET A 484 16.54 26.31 -14.36
N SER A 485 16.42 26.03 -15.66
CA SER A 485 17.53 25.53 -16.48
C SER A 485 18.71 26.51 -16.49
N ASN A 486 18.47 27.81 -16.65
CA ASN A 486 19.51 28.83 -16.56
C ASN A 486 20.20 28.92 -15.21
N ARG A 487 19.47 28.63 -14.13
CA ARG A 487 19.99 28.73 -12.76
C ARG A 487 20.81 27.51 -12.36
N VAL A 488 20.42 26.33 -12.83
CA VAL A 488 20.89 25.04 -12.31
C VAL A 488 21.79 24.29 -13.30
N LEU A 489 21.56 24.41 -14.60
CA LEU A 489 22.30 23.66 -15.61
C LEU A 489 23.56 24.40 -16.10
N PRO A 490 24.56 23.67 -16.60
CA PRO A 490 25.66 24.27 -17.35
C PRO A 490 25.15 25.09 -18.54
N LEU A 491 25.80 26.23 -18.80
CA LEU A 491 25.39 27.19 -19.84
C LEU A 491 25.24 26.56 -21.24
N SER A 492 26.06 25.56 -21.58
CA SER A 492 25.98 24.86 -22.88
C SER A 492 24.67 24.09 -23.05
N ILE A 493 24.20 23.43 -21.99
CA ILE A 493 22.95 22.66 -21.99
C ILE A 493 21.76 23.62 -21.88
N ALA A 494 21.85 24.64 -21.03
CA ALA A 494 20.81 25.66 -20.91
C ALA A 494 20.56 26.39 -22.24
N ALA A 495 21.61 26.71 -23.00
CA ALA A 495 21.50 27.32 -24.33
C ALA A 495 20.79 26.40 -25.33
N GLN A 496 21.07 25.10 -25.33
CA GLN A 496 20.38 24.14 -26.20
C GLN A 496 18.88 24.07 -25.89
N ILE A 497 18.51 24.07 -24.61
CA ILE A 497 17.10 24.05 -24.17
C ILE A 497 16.37 25.33 -24.61
N GLN A 498 17.04 26.49 -24.58
CA GLN A 498 16.45 27.75 -25.05
C GLN A 498 16.24 27.79 -26.56
N VAL A 499 17.17 27.23 -27.33
CA VAL A 499 17.08 27.15 -28.79
C VAL A 499 16.01 26.14 -29.23
N ALA A 500 15.73 25.12 -28.41
CA ALA A 500 14.74 24.09 -28.70
C ALA A 500 13.28 24.60 -28.70
N ILE A 501 13.02 25.84 -28.28
CA ILE A 501 11.68 26.45 -28.44
C ILE A 501 11.57 26.95 -29.88
N PRO A 502 10.70 26.39 -30.73
CA PRO A 502 10.40 27.01 -32.01
C PRO A 502 9.71 28.35 -31.74
N LEU A 503 10.44 29.43 -31.96
CA LEU A 503 9.89 30.78 -32.05
C LEU A 503 9.14 30.87 -33.39
N ASN A 504 7.84 30.65 -33.37
CA ASN A 504 6.95 31.04 -34.47
C ASN A 504 5.94 32.08 -33.98
#